data_AF-A0A7D4XF83-F1
#
_entry.id   AF-A0A7D4XF83-F1
#
_cell.length_a   1.000
_cell.length_b   1.000
_cell.length_c   1.000
_cell.angle_alpha   90.00
_cell.angle_beta   90.00
_cell.angle_gamma   90.00
#
_symmetry.space_group_name_H-M   'P 1'
#
loop_
_entity.id
_entity.type
_entity.pdbx_description
1 polymer ?
#
loop_
_entity_poly.entity_id
_entity_poly.type
_entity_poly.pdbx_seq_one_letter_code
_entity_poly.pdbx_strand_id
1 'polypeptide(L)'
;PSRVQSSINIDAKVAENYVNEKALKYLKDGEVVIFVGGTGRPYFTTDTAATLYASEVGAEVILMGKNKVEGVYDSDPKLNLDAK
;
A
#
# COMPACT_ATOMS: atom_id res chain seq x y z
N PRO A 1 17.64 3.44 2.43
CA PRO A 1 17.06 4.79 2.20
C PRO A 1 15.62 4.64 1.74
N SER A 2 14.76 5.64 1.95
CA SER A 2 13.34 5.57 1.59
C SER A 2 12.89 6.77 0.78
N ARG A 3 11.94 6.56 -0.12
CA ARG A 3 11.27 7.58 -0.94
C ARG A 3 9.79 7.59 -0.60
N VAL A 4 9.21 8.78 -0.47
CA VAL A 4 7.79 8.95 -0.17
C VAL A 4 7.12 9.55 -1.39
N GLN A 5 6.10 8.88 -1.92
CA GLN A 5 5.37 9.28 -3.11
C GLN A 5 3.87 9.39 -2.83
N SER A 6 3.28 10.53 -3.20
CA SER A 6 1.89 10.88 -2.89
C SER A 6 1.00 10.88 -4.13
N SER A 7 -0.21 10.33 -4.01
CA SER A 7 -1.26 10.42 -5.04
C SER A 7 -1.98 11.77 -5.07
N ILE A 8 -1.81 12.57 -4.02
CA ILE A 8 -2.37 13.91 -3.89
C ILE A 8 -1.24 14.93 -3.78
N ASN A 9 -1.47 16.14 -4.26
CA ASN A 9 -0.50 17.21 -4.13
C ASN A 9 -0.33 17.58 -2.65
N ILE A 10 0.88 17.38 -2.12
CA ILE A 10 1.30 17.82 -0.79
C ILE A 10 2.60 18.61 -0.89
N ASP A 11 3.05 19.20 0.22
CA ASP A 11 4.33 19.91 0.26
C ASP A 11 5.46 18.99 -0.21
N ALA A 12 6.23 19.43 -1.20
CA ALA A 12 7.30 18.66 -1.83
C ALA A 12 8.45 18.31 -0.86
N LYS A 13 8.56 18.99 0.29
CA LYS A 13 9.49 18.63 1.37
C LYS A 13 9.05 17.37 2.12
N VAL A 14 7.78 16.99 2.03
CA VAL A 14 7.20 15.82 2.73
C VAL A 14 7.16 14.60 1.81
N ALA A 15 6.60 14.75 0.61
CA ALA A 15 6.57 13.69 -0.39
C ALA A 15 6.56 14.29 -1.80
N GLU A 16 7.19 13.59 -2.74
CA GLU A 16 7.02 13.93 -4.15
C GLU A 16 5.72 13.31 -4.69
N ASN A 17 5.25 13.80 -5.84
CA ASN A 17 4.10 13.18 -6.50
C ASN A 17 4.47 11.80 -7.04
N TYR A 18 3.51 10.87 -6.98
CA TYR A 18 3.66 9.54 -7.53
C TYR A 18 3.87 9.58 -9.05
N VAL A 19 4.94 8.92 -9.49
CA VAL A 19 5.28 8.67 -10.88
C VAL A 19 5.81 7.24 -10.95
N ASN A 20 5.14 6.37 -11.70
CA ASN A 20 5.44 4.95 -11.72
C ASN A 20 6.90 4.65 -12.12
N GLU A 21 7.42 5.35 -13.13
CA GLU A 21 8.79 5.17 -13.59
C GLU A 21 9.83 5.52 -12.51
N LYS A 22 9.53 6.51 -11.66
CA LYS A 22 10.37 6.85 -10.50
C LYS A 22 10.31 5.76 -9.45
N ALA A 23 9.11 5.26 -9.12
CA ALA A 23 8.94 4.17 -8.16
C ALA A 23 9.75 2.94 -8.60
N LEU A 24 9.62 2.53 -9.87
CA LEU A 24 10.36 1.41 -10.45
C LEU A 24 11.88 1.64 -10.39
N LYS A 25 12.34 2.87 -10.67
CA LYS A 25 13.77 3.22 -10.55
C LYS A 25 14.26 3.06 -9.10
N TYR A 26 13.54 3.62 -8.13
CA TYR A 26 13.92 3.51 -6.72
C TYR A 26 13.96 2.05 -6.25
N LEU A 27 12.95 1.25 -6.63
CA LEU A 27 12.91 -0.17 -6.32
C LEU A 27 14.09 -0.91 -6.95
N LYS A 28 14.43 -0.62 -8.20
CA LYS A 28 15.60 -1.20 -8.90
C LYS A 28 16.92 -0.81 -8.24
N ASP A 29 17.01 0.39 -7.69
CA ASP A 29 18.16 0.89 -6.94
C ASP A 29 18.21 0.36 -5.49
N GLY A 30 17.26 -0.52 -5.10
CA GLY A 30 17.18 -1.12 -3.77
C GLY A 30 16.63 -0.20 -2.68
N GLU A 31 15.98 0.90 -3.05
CA GLU A 31 15.32 1.82 -2.12
C GLU A 31 13.92 1.32 -1.73
N VAL A 32 13.47 1.72 -0.54
CA VAL A 32 12.08 1.49 -0.10
C VAL A 32 11.20 2.62 -0.62
N VAL A 33 10.09 2.29 -1.29
CA VAL A 33 9.09 3.28 -1.73
C VAL A 33 7.86 3.22 -0.83
N ILE A 34 7.47 4.36 -0.27
CA ILE A 34 6.31 4.53 0.60
C ILE A 34 5.25 5.31 -0.16
N PHE A 35 4.15 4.64 -0.51
CA PHE A 35 3.00 5.27 -1.16
C PHE A 35 2.06 5.89 -0.11
N VAL A 36 1.76 7.18 -0.27
CA VAL A 36 0.86 7.94 0.62
C VAL A 36 -0.28 8.59 -0.18
N GLY A 37 -1.34 9.01 0.51
CA GLY A 37 -2.53 9.56 -0.15
C GLY A 37 -3.49 8.52 -0.71
N GLY A 38 -3.27 7.22 -0.45
CA GLY A 38 -4.13 6.13 -0.90
C GLY A 38 -4.15 6.04 -2.43
N THR A 39 -5.34 6.09 -3.03
CA THR A 39 -5.50 6.20 -4.49
C THR A 39 -5.62 7.67 -4.95
N GLY A 40 -5.60 8.62 -4.00
CA GLY A 40 -5.95 10.03 -4.23
C GLY A 40 -7.42 10.28 -4.57
N ARG A 41 -8.28 9.25 -4.52
CA ARG A 41 -9.70 9.32 -4.88
C ARG A 41 -10.56 8.88 -3.69
N PRO A 42 -11.69 9.55 -3.43
CA PRO A 42 -12.61 9.13 -2.38
C PRO A 42 -13.23 7.76 -2.69
N TYR A 43 -13.81 7.12 -1.68
CA TYR A 43 -14.49 5.81 -1.75
C TYR A 43 -13.60 4.58 -1.95
N PHE A 44 -12.28 4.76 -2.05
CA PHE A 44 -11.32 3.65 -2.10
C PHE A 44 -10.66 3.42 -0.75
N THR A 45 -10.38 2.16 -0.44
CA THR A 45 -9.67 1.76 0.78
C THR A 45 -8.16 1.64 0.51
N THR A 46 -7.37 1.56 1.58
CA THR A 46 -5.94 1.29 1.48
C THR A 46 -5.65 -0.07 0.85
N ASP A 47 -6.51 -1.07 1.03
CA ASP A 47 -6.39 -2.38 0.38
C ASP A 47 -6.48 -2.25 -1.16
N THR A 48 -7.37 -1.37 -1.65
CA THR A 48 -7.43 -1.06 -3.09
C THR A 48 -6.18 -0.32 -3.56
N ALA A 49 -5.67 0.64 -2.79
CA ALA A 49 -4.43 1.34 -3.13
C ALA A 49 -3.23 0.38 -3.19
N ALA A 50 -3.08 -0.51 -2.20
CA ALA A 50 -2.04 -1.52 -2.19
C ALA A 50 -2.10 -2.42 -3.43
N THR A 51 -3.30 -2.85 -3.83
CA THR A 51 -3.51 -3.65 -5.04
C THR A 51 -3.15 -2.90 -6.31
N LEU A 52 -3.54 -1.62 -6.40
CA LEU A 52 -3.21 -0.74 -7.52
C LEU A 52 -1.68 -0.61 -7.69
N TYR A 53 -0.98 -0.17 -6.64
CA TYR A 53 0.47 0.05 -6.74
C TYR A 53 1.24 -1.24 -6.94
N ALA A 54 0.83 -2.35 -6.29
CA ALA A 54 1.44 -3.66 -6.51
C ALA A 54 1.36 -4.06 -7.99
N SER A 55 0.20 -3.87 -8.63
CA SER A 55 0.02 -4.13 -10.06
C SER A 55 0.88 -3.21 -10.92
N GLU A 56 1.00 -1.93 -10.56
CA GLU A 56 1.75 -0.93 -11.33
C GLU A 56 3.27 -1.11 -11.21
N VAL A 57 3.79 -1.57 -10.07
CA VAL A 57 5.24 -1.82 -9.87
C VAL A 57 5.64 -3.25 -10.24
N GLY A 58 4.69 -4.10 -10.64
CA GLY A 58 4.95 -5.50 -10.99
C GLY A 58 5.34 -6.36 -9.78
N ALA A 59 4.75 -6.12 -8.61
CA ALA A 59 5.00 -6.91 -7.42
C ALA A 59 4.45 -8.34 -7.60
N GLU A 60 5.24 -9.35 -7.20
CA GLU A 60 4.83 -10.76 -7.28
C GLU A 60 3.73 -11.11 -6.28
N VAL A 61 3.77 -10.49 -5.09
CA VAL A 61 2.84 -10.74 -3.99
C VAL A 61 2.56 -9.47 -3.18
N ILE A 62 1.39 -9.44 -2.54
CA ILE A 62 1.01 -8.39 -1.59
C ILE A 62 0.96 -9.00 -0.20
N LEU A 63 1.75 -8.48 0.73
CA LEU A 63 1.74 -8.88 2.14
C LEU A 63 0.82 -7.95 2.93
N MET A 64 -0.35 -8.45 3.34
CA MET A 64 -1.37 -7.68 4.03
C MET A 64 -1.30 -7.90 5.54
N GLY A 65 -0.72 -6.93 6.27
CA GLY A 65 -0.77 -6.93 7.73
C GLY A 65 -2.17 -6.56 8.23
N LYS A 66 -2.83 -7.48 8.95
CA LYS A 66 -4.12 -7.21 9.61
C LYS A 66 -3.92 -7.16 11.13
N ASN A 67 -4.61 -6.21 11.78
CA ASN A 67 -4.47 -6.01 13.23
C ASN A 67 -5.19 -7.11 14.02
N LYS A 68 -4.43 -7.85 14.84
CA LYS A 68 -4.94 -8.84 15.81
C LYS A 68 -5.67 -10.04 15.17
N VAL A 69 -5.32 -10.40 13.94
CA VAL A 69 -5.77 -11.64 13.29
C VAL A 69 -4.58 -12.23 12.53
N GLU A 70 -4.44 -13.55 12.56
CA GLU A 70 -3.29 -14.25 11.96
C GLU A 70 -3.47 -14.52 10.46
N GLY A 71 -4.69 -14.38 9.94
CA GLY A 71 -5.01 -14.68 8.57
C GLY A 71 -6.43 -14.27 8.19
N VAL A 72 -6.93 -14.90 7.12
CA VAL A 72 -8.32 -14.76 6.66
C VAL A 72 -9.14 -15.83 7.36
N TYR A 73 -10.22 -15.42 8.02
CA TYR A 73 -11.19 -16.29 8.68
C TYR A 73 -12.54 -16.21 7.97
N ASP A 74 -13.38 -17.23 8.18
CA ASP A 74 -14.76 -17.28 7.70
C ASP A 74 -15.68 -16.22 8.34
N SER A 75 -15.31 -15.74 9.53
CA SER A 75 -16.05 -14.77 10.34
C SER A 75 -15.11 -13.99 11.26
N ASP A 76 -15.57 -12.88 11.87
CA ASP A 76 -14.72 -12.08 12.76
C ASP A 76 -14.36 -12.88 14.03
N PRO A 77 -13.08 -13.28 14.22
CA PRO A 77 -12.66 -14.11 15.35
C PRO A 77 -12.76 -13.39 16.70
N LYS A 78 -12.99 -12.07 16.70
CA LYS A 78 -13.25 -11.31 17.94
C LYS A 78 -14.70 -11.43 18.41
N LEU A 79 -15.61 -11.79 17.51
CA LEU A 79 -17.04 -11.93 17.78
C LEU A 79 -17.49 -13.40 17.80
N ASN A 80 -16.86 -14.24 16.98
CA ASN A 80 -17.13 -15.67 16.89
C ASN A 80 -15.90 -16.46 17.36
N LEU A 81 -16.03 -17.14 18.49
CA LEU A 81 -14.96 -17.99 19.03
C LEU A 81 -14.68 -19.23 18.18
N ASP A 82 -15.65 -19.64 17.35
CA ASP A 82 -15.54 -20.79 16.46
C ASP A 82 -15.07 -20.43 15.05
N ALA A 83 -14.61 -19.18 14.82
CA ALA A 83 -14.13 -18.71 13.52
C ALA A 83 -12.93 -19.55 13.03
N LYS A 84 -12.94 -19.89 11.73
CA LYS A 84 -11.92 -20.73 11.09
C LYS A 84 -11.25 -20.08 9.90
#